data_AF-Q6PJZ2-F1
#
_entry.id   AF-Q6PJZ2-F1
#
_cell.length_a   1.000
_cell.length_b   1.000
_cell.length_c   1.000
_cell.angle_alpha   90.00
_cell.angle_beta   90.00
_cell.angle_gamma   90.00
#
_symmetry.space_group_name_H-M   'P 1'
#
loop_
_entity.id
_entity.type
_entity.pdbx_description
1 polymer ?
#
loop_
_entity_poly.entity_id
_entity_poly.type
_entity_poly.pdbx_seq_one_letter_code
_entity_poly.pdbx_strand_id
1 'polypeptide(L)'
;MGRLVAVGLLGIALALLGERLLALRNRLKASREVESVDLPHCHLIKGIEAGSEDIDILPNGLAFFSVGLKFPGLHSFAPDKPGGILMMDLKKKK
;
A
#
# COMPACT_ATOMS: atom_id res chain seq x y z
N MET A 1 36.75 0.64 35.83
CA MET A 1 36.86 0.50 34.36
C MET A 1 35.70 -0.30 33.74
N GLY A 2 35.37 -1.51 34.20
CA GLY A 2 34.32 -2.34 33.56
C GLY A 2 32.91 -1.74 33.49
N ARG A 3 32.48 -0.98 34.52
CA ARG A 3 31.16 -0.29 34.50
C ARG A 3 31.05 0.78 33.41
N LEU A 4 32.13 1.52 33.15
CA LEU A 4 32.16 2.54 32.08
C LEU A 4 32.08 1.90 30.70
N VAL A 5 32.76 0.76 30.51
CA VAL A 5 32.69 -0.02 29.28
C VAL A 5 31.27 -0.55 29.06
N ALA A 6 30.63 -1.11 30.10
CA ALA A 6 29.25 -1.60 30.00
C ALA A 6 28.25 -0.49 29.61
N VAL A 7 28.37 0.69 30.23
CA VAL A 7 27.52 1.85 29.88
C VAL A 7 27.78 2.32 28.45
N GLY A 8 29.05 2.36 28.02
CA GLY A 8 29.41 2.72 26.64
C GLY A 8 28.80 1.76 25.61
N LEU A 9 28.90 0.45 25.85
CA LEU A 9 28.32 -0.56 24.97
C LEU A 9 26.79 -0.47 24.91
N LEU A 10 26.13 -0.21 26.04
CA LEU A 10 24.69 0.00 26.08
C LEU A 10 24.28 1.23 25.25
N GLY A 11 25.02 2.33 25.37
CA GLY A 11 24.77 3.54 24.58
C GLY A 11 24.89 3.30 23.08
N ILE A 12 25.94 2.58 22.64
CA ILE A 12 26.11 2.20 21.23
C ILE A 12 24.96 1.32 20.75
N ALA A 13 24.55 0.32 21.55
CA ALA A 13 23.45 -0.57 21.19
C ALA A 13 22.12 0.20 21.02
N LEU A 14 21.82 1.11 21.94
CA LEU A 14 20.63 1.96 21.86
C LEU A 14 20.66 2.91 20.67
N ALA A 15 21.83 3.50 20.36
CA ALA A 15 21.98 4.35 19.19
C ALA A 15 21.71 3.59 17.88
N LEU A 16 22.27 2.37 17.74
CA LEU A 16 22.03 1.52 16.58
C LEU A 16 20.56 1.10 16.47
N LEU A 17 19.91 0.72 17.58
CA LEU A 17 18.48 0.40 17.59
C LEU A 17 17.63 1.60 17.18
N GLY A 18 17.93 2.79 17.73
CA GLY A 18 17.24 4.03 17.40
C GLY A 18 17.37 4.38 15.91
N GLU A 19 18.58 4.29 15.35
CA GLU A 19 18.83 4.51 13.93
C GLU A 19 18.01 3.56 13.05
N ARG A 20 18.00 2.26 13.37
CA ARG A 20 17.24 1.26 12.61
C ARG A 20 15.73 1.49 12.68
N LEU A 21 15.21 1.88 13.85
CA LEU A 21 13.80 2.21 14.02
C LEU A 21 13.41 3.45 13.20
N LEU A 22 14.24 4.50 13.22
CA LEU A 22 14.01 5.70 12.41
C LEU A 22 14.07 5.39 10.91
N ALA A 23 15.05 4.59 10.48
CA ALA A 23 15.15 4.12 9.10
C ALA A 23 13.90 3.32 8.67
N LEU A 24 13.39 2.43 9.53
CA LEU A 24 12.17 1.68 9.27
C LEU A 24 10.94 2.60 9.15
N ARG A 25 10.75 3.53 10.10
CA ARG A 25 9.63 4.49 10.05
C ARG A 25 9.66 5.34 8.78
N ASN A 26 10.84 5.77 8.36
CA ASN A 26 11.03 6.57 7.14
C ASN A 26 10.73 5.77 5.87
N ARG A 27 11.15 4.49 5.81
CA ARG A 27 10.83 3.58 4.68
C ARG A 27 9.34 3.30 4.58
N LEU A 28 8.67 3.07 5.71
CA LEU A 28 7.23 2.82 5.77
C LEU A 28 6.38 4.08 5.62
N LYS A 29 7.00 5.28 5.60
CA LYS A 29 6.30 6.57 5.63
C LYS A 29 5.24 6.64 6.76
N ALA A 30 5.56 6.08 7.92
CA ALA A 30 4.61 5.84 9.01
C ALA A 30 4.02 7.10 9.67
N SER A 31 4.59 8.28 9.41
CA SER A 31 4.08 9.57 9.90
C SER A 31 3.55 10.47 8.77
N ARG A 32 3.39 9.96 7.55
CA ARG A 32 2.87 10.74 6.42
C ARG A 32 1.35 10.86 6.55
N GLU A 33 0.86 12.09 6.56
CA GLU A 33 -0.56 12.40 6.42
C GLU A 33 -0.90 12.68 4.94
N VAL A 34 -2.17 12.50 4.58
CA VAL A 34 -2.67 12.76 3.22
C VAL A 34 -3.53 14.01 3.26
N GLU A 35 -3.07 15.07 2.61
CA GLU A 35 -3.87 16.27 2.38
C GLU A 35 -4.98 15.95 1.37
N SER A 36 -6.21 16.38 1.68
CA SER A 36 -7.36 16.15 0.81
C SER A 36 -7.28 17.03 -0.43
N VAL A 37 -7.22 16.40 -1.61
CA VAL A 37 -7.36 17.06 -2.91
C VAL A 37 -8.61 16.50 -3.57
N ASP A 38 -9.70 17.26 -3.48
CA ASP A 38 -11.00 16.82 -4.01
C ASP A 38 -11.08 17.04 -5.52
N LEU A 39 -11.59 16.02 -6.22
CA LEU A 39 -11.90 16.09 -7.64
C LEU A 39 -13.42 16.08 -7.84
N PRO A 40 -13.96 16.93 -8.74
CA PRO A 40 -15.38 16.89 -9.05
C PRO A 40 -15.74 15.59 -9.80
N HIS A 41 -16.96 15.10 -9.61
CA HIS A 41 -17.52 13.96 -10.36
C HIS A 41 -16.79 12.60 -10.19
N CYS A 42 -16.19 12.33 -9.03
CA CYS A 42 -15.69 11.00 -8.71
C CYS A 42 -16.83 10.03 -8.37
N HIS A 43 -16.79 8.83 -8.98
CA HIS A 43 -17.78 7.78 -8.74
C HIS A 43 -17.09 6.42 -8.57
N LEU A 44 -17.48 5.67 -7.54
CA LEU A 44 -17.04 4.29 -7.37
C LEU A 44 -17.57 3.41 -8.52
N ILE A 45 -16.72 2.49 -9.00
CA ILE A 45 -17.08 1.51 -10.02
C ILE A 45 -17.82 0.37 -9.34
N LYS A 46 -19.11 0.22 -9.64
CA LYS A 46 -19.92 -0.89 -9.11
C LYS A 46 -19.35 -2.24 -9.55
N GLY A 47 -19.30 -3.20 -8.65
CA GLY A 47 -18.76 -4.55 -8.89
C GLY A 47 -17.27 -4.72 -8.57
N ILE A 48 -16.54 -3.64 -8.31
CA ILE A 48 -15.17 -3.69 -7.79
C ILE A 48 -15.20 -3.38 -6.30
N GLU A 49 -15.33 -4.42 -5.47
CA GLU A 49 -15.51 -4.30 -4.01
C GLU A 49 -14.35 -4.88 -3.21
N ALA A 50 -13.52 -5.73 -3.81
CA ALA A 50 -12.47 -6.47 -3.14
C ALA A 50 -11.16 -6.44 -3.93
N GLY A 51 -10.61 -5.25 -4.12
CA GLY A 51 -9.31 -5.03 -4.74
C GLY A 51 -9.36 -4.67 -6.22
N SER A 52 -8.45 -3.79 -6.64
CA SER A 52 -8.16 -3.40 -8.02
C SER A 52 -6.68 -2.99 -8.10
N GLU A 53 -5.82 -3.95 -7.82
CA GLU A 53 -4.42 -3.76 -7.44
C GLU A 53 -3.55 -3.29 -8.61
N ASP A 54 -3.94 -3.63 -9.84
CA ASP A 54 -3.29 -3.18 -11.06
C ASP A 54 -4.30 -2.88 -12.17
N ILE A 55 -3.95 -1.96 -13.05
CA ILE A 55 -4.78 -1.51 -14.17
C ILE A 55 -3.90 -1.26 -15.41
N ASP A 56 -4.37 -1.73 -16.56
CA ASP A 56 -3.81 -1.35 -17.86
C ASP A 56 -4.91 -0.82 -18.78
N ILE A 57 -4.61 0.24 -19.54
CA ILE A 57 -5.57 0.91 -20.42
C ILE A 57 -5.02 0.90 -21.84
N LEU A 58 -5.72 0.19 -22.72
CA LEU A 58 -5.37 0.12 -24.13
C LEU A 58 -5.70 1.43 -24.87
N PRO A 59 -5.00 1.73 -25.99
CA PRO A 59 -5.27 2.94 -26.79
C PRO A 59 -6.71 3.07 -27.31
N ASN A 60 -7.43 1.95 -27.42
CA ASN A 60 -8.82 1.95 -27.84
C ASN A 60 -9.80 2.37 -26.71
N GLY A 61 -9.33 2.51 -25.47
CA GLY A 61 -10.14 2.88 -24.29
C GLY A 61 -10.62 1.69 -23.46
N LEU A 62 -10.21 0.45 -23.78
CA LEU A 62 -10.47 -0.70 -22.92
C LEU A 62 -9.49 -0.70 -21.74
N ALA A 63 -10.02 -0.71 -20.53
CA ALA A 63 -9.27 -0.87 -19.30
C ALA A 63 -9.43 -2.28 -18.75
N PHE A 64 -8.32 -2.91 -18.36
CA PHE A 64 -8.27 -4.19 -17.68
C PHE A 64 -7.82 -3.97 -16.23
N PHE A 65 -8.55 -4.55 -15.28
CA PHE A 65 -8.24 -4.47 -13.85
C PHE A 65 -7.90 -5.87 -13.34
N SER A 66 -6.73 -6.00 -12.71
CA SER A 66 -6.44 -7.15 -11.84
C SER A 66 -7.16 -6.94 -10.52
N VAL A 67 -7.98 -7.91 -10.11
CA VAL A 67 -8.78 -7.82 -8.88
C VAL A 67 -8.61 -9.04 -7.99
N GLY A 68 -8.82 -8.85 -6.69
CA GLY A 68 -8.86 -9.93 -5.71
C GLY A 68 -7.49 -10.56 -5.44
N LEU A 69 -6.43 -9.74 -5.37
CA LEU A 69 -5.10 -10.22 -5.05
C LEU A 69 -5.09 -10.86 -3.65
N LYS A 70 -4.49 -12.05 -3.55
CA LYS A 70 -4.21 -12.73 -2.28
C LYS A 70 -2.71 -12.84 -2.11
N PHE A 71 -2.15 -11.99 -1.24
CA PHE A 71 -0.73 -11.98 -0.95
C PHE A 71 -0.50 -12.12 0.56
N PRO A 72 0.43 -12.99 1.02
CA PRO A 72 0.72 -13.14 2.44
C PRO A 72 1.10 -11.82 3.11
N GLY A 73 0.42 -11.49 4.21
CA GLY A 73 0.62 -10.24 4.95
C GLY A 73 -0.16 -9.03 4.42
N LEU A 74 -0.88 -9.15 3.30
CA LEU A 74 -1.83 -8.15 2.82
C LEU A 74 -3.25 -8.54 3.22
N HIS A 75 -4.04 -7.56 3.65
CA HIS A 75 -5.44 -7.79 4.00
C HIS A 75 -6.28 -8.11 2.76
N SER A 76 -7.21 -9.07 2.88
CA SER A 76 -8.18 -9.41 1.82
C SER A 76 -9.59 -9.26 2.36
N PHE A 77 -10.39 -8.42 1.72
CA PHE A 77 -11.80 -8.19 2.07
C PHE A 77 -12.74 -9.33 1.63
N ALA A 78 -12.28 -10.20 0.72
CA ALA A 78 -13.05 -11.32 0.21
C ALA A 78 -12.18 -12.59 0.09
N PRO A 79 -11.75 -13.17 1.22
CA PRO A 79 -10.82 -14.31 1.24
C PRO A 79 -11.37 -15.55 0.52
N ASP A 80 -12.70 -15.71 0.49
CA ASP A 80 -13.37 -16.86 -0.13
C ASP A 80 -13.63 -16.68 -1.63
N LYS A 81 -13.52 -15.45 -2.16
CA LYS A 81 -13.74 -15.17 -3.59
C LYS A 81 -12.44 -15.36 -4.38
N PRO A 82 -12.48 -15.88 -5.62
CA PRO A 82 -11.31 -15.92 -6.48
C PRO A 82 -10.95 -14.50 -6.96
N GLY A 83 -9.68 -14.31 -7.31
CA GLY A 83 -9.25 -13.14 -8.08
C GLY A 83 -9.69 -13.25 -9.54
N GLY A 84 -9.48 -12.20 -10.32
CA GLY A 84 -9.86 -12.19 -11.73
C GLY A 84 -9.34 -10.98 -12.50
N ILE A 85 -9.69 -10.96 -13.78
CA ILE A 85 -9.45 -9.82 -14.68
C ILE A 85 -10.80 -9.27 -15.11
N LEU A 86 -11.07 -8.01 -14.74
CA LEU A 86 -12.25 -7.30 -15.18
C LEU A 86 -11.90 -6.39 -16.36
N MET A 87 -12.85 -6.18 -17.25
CA MET A 87 -12.70 -5.28 -18.39
C MET A 87 -13.78 -4.20 -18.34
N MET A 88 -13.38 -2.95 -18.59
CA MET A 88 -14.28 -1.80 -18.73
C MET A 88 -13.97 -1.04 -20.01
N ASP A 89 -15.00 -0.61 -20.74
CA ASP A 89 -14.85 0.34 -21.83
C ASP A 89 -14.99 1.77 -21.29
N LEU A 90 -13.90 2.53 -21.30
CA LEU A 90 -13.86 3.91 -20.80
C LEU A 90 -14.51 4.91 -21.75
N LYS A 91 -14.74 4.55 -23.03
CA LYS A 91 -15.44 5.41 -23.98
C LYS A 91 -16.95 5.29 -23.88
N LYS A 92 -17.43 4.22 -23.25
CA LYS A 92 -18.85 4.04 -22.99
C LYS A 92 -19.31 5.07 -21.96
N LYS A 93 -20.16 6.01 -22.39
CA LYS A 93 -20.84 6.92 -21.47
C LYS A 93 -21.72 6.10 -20.53
N LYS A 94 -21.65 6.40 -19.24
CA LYS A 94 -22.65 5.97 -18.26
C LYS A 94 -23.93 6.79 -18.44
#